data_AF-A0A821A7L1-F1
#
_entry.id   AF-A0A821A7L1-F1
#
_cell.length_a   1.000
_cell.length_b   1.000
_cell.length_c   1.000
_cell.angle_alpha   90.00
_cell.angle_beta   90.00
_cell.angle_gamma   90.00
#
_symmetry.space_group_name_H-M   'P 1'
#
loop_
_entity.id
_entity.type
_entity.pdbx_description
1 polymer ?
#
loop_
_entity_poly.entity_id
_entity_poly.type
_entity_poly.pdbx_seq_one_letter_code
_entity_poly.pdbx_strand_id
1 'polypeptide(L)'
;MAKTNAERQKLYRKNLLKNKSMYDQMRKISRIRDNKRHQNLDSDLLQQLRNRQKQVSKKYCDRKKLERINNKQSSSYISRQSFGKAVKRVLQSLPKDIHKCVSVVHHIVQEFNIIPKTTSHHQREQRSLSIELKQLIMNFYSRDGISYQLPGKRDFITIKDNNGTSKTIQKRILLFSLREAHQLFLIEHDHTDAYLSLGSFS
;
A
#
# COMPACT_ATOMS: atom_id res chain seq x y z
N MET A 1 39.56 -2.79 56.20
CA MET A 1 40.45 -3.21 55.09
C MET A 1 40.92 -1.98 54.33
N ALA A 2 42.21 -1.89 54.01
CA ALA A 2 42.72 -0.79 53.20
C ALA A 2 42.12 -0.87 51.78
N LYS A 3 41.63 0.26 51.26
CA LYS A 3 41.07 0.32 49.89
C LYS A 3 42.15 -0.04 48.88
N THR A 4 41.78 -0.82 47.87
CA THR A 4 42.71 -1.15 46.78
C THR A 4 43.07 0.08 45.96
N ASN A 5 44.19 0.06 45.24
CA ASN A 5 44.57 1.17 44.35
C ASN A 5 43.48 1.49 43.31
N ALA A 6 42.83 0.46 42.77
CA ALA A 6 41.73 0.62 41.82
C ALA A 6 40.52 1.35 42.45
N GLU A 7 40.18 1.01 43.68
CA GLU A 7 39.10 1.65 44.43
C GLU A 7 39.41 3.10 44.81
N ARG A 8 40.65 3.37 45.24
CA ARG A 8 41.13 4.73 45.52
C ARG A 8 41.04 5.60 44.26
N GLN A 9 41.45 5.08 43.11
CA GLN A 9 41.38 5.80 41.85
C GLN A 9 39.94 6.00 41.34
N LYS A 10 39.05 5.02 41.57
CA LYS A 10 37.61 5.15 41.27
C LYS A 10 36.95 6.23 42.11
N LEU A 11 37.28 6.31 43.39
CA LEU A 11 36.78 7.34 44.31
C LEU A 11 37.29 8.74 43.93
N TYR A 12 38.57 8.86 43.60
CA TYR A 12 39.16 10.09 43.08
C TYR A 12 38.44 10.56 41.81
N ARG A 13 38.20 9.67 40.83
CA ARG A 13 37.45 10.00 39.60
C ARG A 13 36.03 10.47 39.89
N LYS A 14 35.33 9.81 40.82
CA LYS A 14 33.98 10.23 41.27
C LYS A 14 33.99 11.62 41.91
N ASN A 15 34.98 11.93 42.74
CA ASN A 15 35.11 13.24 43.38
C ASN A 15 35.50 14.34 42.38
N LEU A 16 36.35 14.03 41.40
CA LEU A 16 36.72 14.96 40.33
C LEU A 16 35.53 15.34 39.45
N LEU A 17 34.60 14.40 39.20
CA LEU A 17 33.37 14.65 38.44
C LEU A 17 32.38 15.60 39.15
N LYS A 18 32.52 15.82 40.46
CA LYS A 18 31.68 16.76 41.22
C LYS A 18 32.02 18.22 40.92
N ASN A 19 33.26 18.51 40.49
CA ASN A 19 33.70 19.86 40.16
C ASN A 19 34.13 19.93 38.68
N LYS A 20 33.22 20.44 37.84
CA LYS A 20 33.37 20.48 36.38
C LYS A 20 34.62 21.25 35.93
N SER A 21 34.94 22.38 36.59
CA SER A 21 36.11 23.20 36.25
C SER A 21 37.43 22.44 36.46
N MET A 22 37.57 21.79 37.61
CA MET A 22 38.74 20.95 37.93
C MET A 22 38.85 19.74 37.00
N TYR A 23 37.73 19.12 36.64
CA TYR A 23 37.71 18.01 35.68
C TYR A 23 38.24 18.43 34.29
N ASP A 24 37.79 19.57 33.78
CA ASP A 24 38.20 20.06 32.47
C ASP A 24 39.68 20.46 32.44
N GLN A 25 40.20 21.08 33.51
CA GLN A 25 41.63 21.37 33.67
C GLN A 25 42.47 20.10 33.67
N MET A 26 42.08 19.08 34.44
CA MET A 26 42.78 17.79 34.48
C MET A 26 42.75 17.08 33.12
N ARG A 27 41.64 17.19 32.38
CA ARG A 27 41.52 16.66 31.02
C ARG A 27 42.48 17.37 30.05
N LYS A 28 42.61 18.70 30.14
CA LYS A 28 43.59 19.47 29.35
C LYS A 28 45.03 19.04 29.67
N ILE A 29 45.37 18.91 30.96
CA ILE A 29 46.70 18.45 31.40
C ILE A 29 47.00 17.03 30.92
N SER A 30 46.02 16.12 30.93
CA SER A 30 46.19 14.78 30.36
C SER A 30 46.47 14.83 28.87
N ARG A 31 45.70 15.60 28.10
CA ARG A 31 45.92 15.76 26.65
C ARG A 31 47.30 16.28 26.32
N ILE A 32 47.79 17.27 27.07
CA ILE A 32 49.14 17.82 26.88
C ILE A 32 50.20 16.73 27.13
N ARG A 33 50.04 15.95 28.21
CA ARG A 33 50.96 14.84 28.52
C ARG A 33 50.93 13.74 27.45
N ASP A 34 49.75 13.39 26.97
CA ASP A 34 49.60 12.37 25.93
C ASP A 34 50.20 12.86 24.60
N ASN A 35 49.96 14.11 24.21
CA ASN A 35 50.57 14.71 23.01
C ASN A 35 52.10 14.75 23.10
N LYS A 36 52.67 15.11 24.26
CA LYS A 36 54.13 15.07 24.49
C LYS A 36 54.68 13.65 24.37
N ARG A 37 53.95 12.64 24.86
CA ARG A 37 54.34 11.22 24.67
C ARG A 37 54.31 10.84 23.19
N HIS A 38 53.31 11.30 22.44
CA HIS A 38 53.18 11.02 21.01
C HIS A 38 54.24 11.71 20.13
N GLN A 39 54.83 12.82 20.57
CA GLN A 39 55.90 13.51 19.83
C GLN A 39 57.22 12.73 19.82
N ASN A 40 57.48 11.92 20.83
CA ASN A 40 58.75 11.20 21.01
C ASN A 40 58.64 9.70 20.72
N LEU A 41 57.55 9.27 20.06
CA LEU A 41 57.26 7.86 19.79
C LEU A 41 57.69 7.47 18.38
N ASP A 42 58.31 6.30 18.29
CA ASP A 42 58.68 5.68 17.02
C ASP A 42 57.43 5.37 16.16
N SER A 43 57.60 5.44 14.84
CA SER A 43 56.55 5.29 13.83
C SER A 43 55.77 3.98 14.00
N ASP A 44 56.47 2.86 14.20
CA ASP A 44 55.83 1.56 14.33
C ASP A 44 55.00 1.45 15.61
N LEU A 45 55.52 1.97 16.73
CA LEU A 45 54.80 1.99 18.00
C LEU A 45 53.55 2.89 17.93
N LEU A 46 53.63 4.00 17.18
CA LEU A 46 52.49 4.87 16.92
C LEU A 46 51.39 4.15 16.11
N GLN A 47 51.77 3.36 15.12
CA GLN A 47 50.85 2.56 14.32
C GLN A 47 50.19 1.46 15.14
N GLN A 48 50.94 0.77 16.01
CA GLN A 48 50.39 -0.20 16.95
C GLN A 48 49.36 0.42 17.91
N LEU A 49 49.63 1.63 18.44
CA LEU A 49 48.69 2.36 19.29
C LEU A 49 47.40 2.75 18.55
N ARG A 50 47.51 3.22 17.30
CA ARG A 50 46.34 3.54 16.44
C ARG A 50 45.50 2.29 16.18
N ASN A 51 46.13 1.16 15.86
CA ASN A 51 45.47 -0.12 15.63
C ASN A 51 44.74 -0.60 16.90
N ARG A 52 45.37 -0.50 18.06
CA ARG A 52 44.75 -0.83 19.35
C ARG A 52 43.53 0.04 19.64
N GLN A 53 43.63 1.36 19.43
CA GLN A 53 42.48 2.26 19.58
C GLN A 53 41.34 1.90 18.62
N LYS A 54 41.66 1.60 17.36
CA LYS A 54 40.69 1.14 16.36
C LYS A 54 39.98 -0.15 16.80
N GLN A 55 40.71 -1.13 17.33
CA GLN A 55 40.14 -2.37 17.86
C GLN A 55 39.24 -2.13 19.08
N VAL A 56 39.66 -1.28 20.03
CA VAL A 56 38.85 -0.94 21.20
C VAL A 56 37.55 -0.23 20.78
N SER A 57 37.65 0.73 19.84
CA SER A 57 36.48 1.41 19.29
C SER A 57 35.54 0.44 18.59
N LYS A 58 36.07 -0.51 17.80
CA LYS A 58 35.29 -1.55 17.14
C LYS A 58 34.54 -2.42 18.17
N LYS A 59 35.23 -2.96 19.18
CA LYS A 59 34.61 -3.75 20.26
C LYS A 59 33.50 -2.99 21.00
N TYR A 60 33.70 -1.69 21.26
CA TYR A 60 32.68 -0.85 21.88
C TYR A 60 31.43 -0.71 20.99
N CYS A 61 31.62 -0.43 19.69
CA CYS A 61 30.53 -0.34 18.72
C CYS A 61 29.78 -1.66 18.57
N ASP A 62 30.49 -2.78 18.50
CA ASP A 62 29.92 -4.11 18.39
C ASP A 62 29.07 -4.46 19.61
N ARG A 63 29.55 -4.15 20.83
CA ARG A 63 28.78 -4.31 22.07
C ARG A 63 27.49 -3.48 22.05
N LYS A 64 27.57 -2.19 21.68
CA LYS A 64 26.40 -1.31 21.52
C LYS A 64 25.41 -1.84 20.48
N LYS A 65 25.89 -2.47 19.40
CA LYS A 65 25.05 -3.10 18.38
C LYS A 65 24.32 -4.32 18.95
N LEU A 66 25.01 -5.15 19.74
CA LEU A 66 24.43 -6.32 20.41
C LEU A 66 23.36 -5.92 21.44
N GLU A 67 23.63 -4.90 22.25
CA GLU A 67 22.67 -4.34 23.22
C GLU A 67 21.37 -3.88 22.53
N ARG A 68 21.46 -3.25 21.35
CA ARG A 68 20.29 -2.85 20.56
C ARG A 68 19.50 -4.03 19.99
N ILE A 69 20.18 -5.12 19.63
CA ILE A 69 19.53 -6.34 19.11
C ILE A 69 18.77 -7.05 20.23
N ASN A 70 19.33 -7.07 21.44
CA ASN A 70 18.74 -7.74 22.60
C ASN A 70 17.59 -6.94 23.22
N ASN A 71 17.59 -5.61 23.11
CA ASN A 71 16.53 -4.75 23.63
C ASN A 71 15.36 -4.66 22.63
N LYS A 72 14.64 -5.77 22.44
CA LYS A 72 13.44 -5.86 21.59
C LYS A 72 12.23 -5.23 22.28
N GLN A 73 12.14 -3.91 22.24
CA GLN A 73 10.83 -3.26 22.35
C GLN A 73 10.16 -3.32 20.97
N SER A 74 9.00 -3.98 20.95
CA SER A 74 8.22 -4.39 19.79
C SER A 74 7.78 -3.21 18.91
N SER A 75 8.62 -2.83 17.95
CA SER A 75 8.21 -2.04 16.81
C SER A 75 8.61 -2.79 15.55
N SER A 76 7.76 -2.72 14.50
CA SER A 76 7.99 -3.44 13.24
C SER A 76 9.31 -3.07 12.54
N TYR A 77 9.96 -1.99 12.97
CA TYR A 77 11.27 -1.54 12.49
C TYR A 77 12.23 -1.23 13.64
N ILE A 78 13.45 -1.77 13.57
CA ILE A 78 14.51 -1.64 14.61
C ILE A 78 14.91 -0.18 14.92
N SER A 79 14.76 0.74 13.96
CA SER A 79 15.06 2.17 14.14
C SER A 79 14.21 3.06 13.22
N ARG A 80 14.08 4.34 13.58
CA ARG A 80 13.46 5.36 12.72
C ARG A 80 14.17 5.48 11.36
N GLN A 81 15.49 5.29 11.35
CA GLN A 81 16.31 5.34 10.14
C GLN A 81 15.99 4.17 9.20
N SER A 82 15.81 2.96 9.73
CA SER A 82 15.41 1.80 8.92
C SER A 82 14.00 1.95 8.34
N PHE A 83 13.06 2.50 9.12
CA PHE A 83 11.72 2.81 8.62
C PHE A 83 11.76 3.84 7.48
N GLY A 84 12.48 4.97 7.66
CA GLY A 84 12.61 5.98 6.61
C GLY A 84 13.25 5.45 5.33
N LYS A 85 14.22 4.52 5.45
CA LYS A 85 14.80 3.83 4.29
C LYS A 85 13.78 2.92 3.58
N ALA A 86 12.95 2.20 4.34
CA ALA A 86 11.89 1.37 3.77
C ALA A 86 10.86 2.23 3.02
N VAL A 87 10.37 3.31 3.65
CA VAL A 87 9.45 4.26 3.01
C VAL A 87 10.06 4.85 1.73
N LYS A 88 11.33 5.26 1.77
CA LYS A 88 12.01 5.82 0.59
C LYS A 88 12.05 4.84 -0.59
N ARG A 89 12.29 3.55 -0.32
CA ARG A 89 12.28 2.51 -1.37
C ARG A 89 10.90 2.35 -1.99
N VAL A 90 9.86 2.33 -1.17
CA VAL A 90 8.46 2.24 -1.64
C VAL A 90 8.10 3.45 -2.50
N LEU A 91 8.43 4.66 -2.06
CA LEU A 91 8.17 5.89 -2.82
C LEU A 91 8.91 5.92 -4.16
N GLN A 92 10.12 5.35 -4.23
CA GLN A 92 10.87 5.23 -5.49
C GLN A 92 10.26 4.24 -6.47
N SER A 93 9.60 3.20 -5.97
CA SER A 93 8.90 2.21 -6.80
C SER A 93 7.49 2.61 -7.24
N LEU A 94 6.90 3.64 -6.61
CA LEU A 94 5.56 4.11 -6.94
C LEU A 94 5.57 5.01 -8.20
N PRO A 95 4.45 5.08 -8.92
CA PRO A 95 4.29 6.03 -10.03
C PRO A 95 4.51 7.48 -9.58
N LYS A 96 5.16 8.29 -10.42
CA LYS A 96 5.39 9.73 -10.16
C LYS A 96 4.09 10.56 -10.21
N ASP A 97 3.13 10.11 -10.99
CA ASP A 97 1.81 10.73 -11.12
C ASP A 97 0.99 10.48 -9.85
N ILE A 98 0.44 11.55 -9.27
CA ILE A 98 -0.32 11.54 -8.02
C ILE A 98 -1.55 10.64 -8.14
N HIS A 99 -2.29 10.72 -9.23
CA HIS A 99 -3.54 9.96 -9.37
C HIS A 99 -3.27 8.45 -9.47
N LYS A 100 -2.22 8.09 -10.21
CA LYS A 100 -1.78 6.69 -10.32
C LYS A 100 -1.24 6.18 -8.99
N CYS A 101 -0.46 6.99 -8.27
CA CYS A 101 0.03 6.66 -6.94
C CYS A 101 -1.11 6.37 -5.96
N VAL A 102 -2.11 7.26 -5.88
CA VAL A 102 -3.27 7.09 -5.01
C VAL A 102 -4.04 5.81 -5.35
N SER A 103 -4.27 5.54 -6.64
CA SER A 103 -4.96 4.32 -7.08
C SER A 103 -4.20 3.04 -6.69
N VAL A 104 -2.88 3.00 -6.91
CA VAL A 104 -2.05 1.84 -6.53
C VAL A 104 -2.03 1.64 -5.01
N VAL A 105 -1.83 2.72 -4.24
CA VAL A 105 -1.83 2.63 -2.77
C VAL A 105 -3.20 2.18 -2.26
N HIS A 106 -4.29 2.70 -2.80
CA HIS A 106 -5.64 2.29 -2.44
C HIS A 106 -5.85 0.78 -2.67
N HIS A 107 -5.42 0.25 -3.81
CA HIS A 107 -5.48 -1.19 -4.08
C HIS A 107 -4.61 -2.01 -3.11
N ILE A 108 -3.39 -1.57 -2.81
CA ILE A 108 -2.53 -2.24 -1.82
C ILE A 108 -3.23 -2.30 -0.46
N VAL A 109 -3.80 -1.18 -0.01
CA VAL A 109 -4.49 -1.08 1.28
C VAL A 109 -5.73 -1.99 1.33
N GLN A 110 -6.43 -2.15 0.21
CA GLN A 110 -7.53 -3.10 0.07
C GLN A 110 -7.09 -4.56 0.13
N GLU A 111 -5.95 -4.93 -0.46
CA GLU A 111 -5.39 -6.29 -0.38
C GLU A 111 -5.02 -6.67 1.07
N PHE A 112 -4.56 -5.70 1.85
CA PHE A 112 -4.27 -5.90 3.28
C PHE A 112 -5.50 -5.82 4.19
N ASN A 113 -6.72 -5.69 3.62
CA ASN A 113 -7.99 -5.57 4.37
C ASN A 113 -8.00 -4.43 5.41
N ILE A 114 -7.21 -3.37 5.19
CA ILE A 114 -7.19 -2.19 6.06
C ILE A 114 -8.39 -1.29 5.74
N ILE A 115 -8.75 -1.22 4.45
CA ILE A 115 -9.96 -0.56 3.95
C ILE A 115 -10.78 -1.63 3.24
N PRO A 116 -12.09 -1.75 3.50
CA PRO A 116 -12.95 -2.70 2.79
C PRO A 116 -12.91 -2.41 1.29
N LYS A 117 -12.82 -3.47 0.48
CA LYS A 117 -13.00 -3.33 -0.98
C LYS A 117 -14.37 -2.71 -1.20
N THR A 118 -14.41 -1.56 -1.86
CA THR A 118 -15.64 -0.94 -2.34
C THR A 118 -16.17 -1.80 -3.48
N THR A 119 -16.73 -2.96 -3.15
CA THR A 119 -17.54 -3.72 -4.10
C THR A 119 -18.75 -2.85 -4.38
N SER A 120 -18.74 -2.13 -5.50
CA SER A 120 -19.89 -1.37 -6.00
C SER A 120 -21.02 -2.31 -6.46
N HIS A 121 -21.27 -3.39 -5.74
CA HIS A 121 -22.34 -4.33 -6.03
C HIS A 121 -23.68 -3.58 -6.03
N HIS A 122 -23.88 -2.71 -5.04
CA HIS A 122 -25.06 -1.86 -4.95
C HIS A 122 -25.21 -0.85 -6.10
N GLN A 123 -24.13 -0.30 -6.65
CA GLN A 123 -24.24 0.67 -7.76
C GLN A 123 -24.56 0.02 -9.11
N ARG A 124 -24.15 -1.24 -9.33
CA ARG A 124 -24.52 -1.98 -10.55
C ARG A 124 -25.97 -2.44 -10.52
N GLU A 125 -26.44 -2.91 -9.37
CA GLU A 125 -27.83 -3.38 -9.21
C GLU A 125 -28.83 -2.23 -9.36
N GLN A 126 -28.53 -1.04 -8.81
CA GLN A 126 -29.39 0.15 -8.95
C GLN A 126 -29.52 0.68 -10.38
N ARG A 127 -28.59 0.35 -11.28
CA ARG A 127 -28.67 0.72 -12.71
C ARG A 127 -29.31 -0.34 -13.59
N SER A 128 -29.66 -1.50 -13.03
CA SER A 128 -30.25 -2.58 -13.78
C SER A 128 -31.78 -2.46 -13.79
N LEU A 129 -32.40 -2.61 -14.96
CA LEU A 129 -33.87 -2.65 -15.06
C LEU A 129 -34.41 -3.79 -14.19
N SER A 130 -35.57 -3.56 -13.57
CA SER A 130 -36.26 -4.59 -12.79
C SER A 130 -36.55 -5.82 -13.65
N ILE A 131 -36.61 -7.00 -13.02
CA ILE A 131 -36.86 -8.26 -13.73
C ILE A 131 -38.23 -8.22 -14.42
N GLU A 132 -39.23 -7.66 -13.74
CA GLU A 132 -40.58 -7.48 -14.26
C GLU A 132 -40.60 -6.61 -15.52
N LEU A 133 -39.90 -5.47 -15.50
CA LEU A 133 -39.84 -4.56 -16.65
C LEU A 133 -39.10 -5.20 -17.83
N LYS A 134 -38.05 -5.97 -17.59
CA LYS A 134 -37.36 -6.73 -18.65
C LYS A 134 -38.30 -7.73 -19.31
N GLN A 135 -39.05 -8.49 -18.51
CA GLN A 135 -40.03 -9.45 -19.03
C GLN A 135 -41.13 -8.75 -19.82
N LEU A 136 -41.62 -7.60 -19.34
CA LEU A 136 -42.62 -6.80 -20.02
C LEU A 136 -42.15 -6.34 -21.42
N ILE A 137 -40.93 -5.79 -21.50
CA ILE A 137 -40.31 -5.38 -22.76
C ILE A 137 -40.15 -6.58 -23.69
N MET A 138 -39.60 -7.70 -23.19
CA MET A 138 -39.42 -8.92 -23.99
C MET A 138 -40.74 -9.44 -24.56
N ASN A 139 -41.79 -9.47 -23.74
CA ASN A 139 -43.11 -9.92 -24.16
C ASN A 139 -43.69 -9.01 -25.23
N PHE A 140 -43.63 -7.69 -25.04
CA PHE A 140 -44.14 -6.71 -26.02
C PHE A 140 -43.49 -6.90 -27.40
N TYR A 141 -42.15 -6.93 -27.47
CA TYR A 141 -41.43 -7.08 -28.73
C TYR A 141 -41.57 -8.47 -29.36
N SER A 142 -41.95 -9.48 -28.57
CA SER A 142 -42.18 -10.84 -29.05
C SER A 142 -43.60 -11.07 -29.59
N ARG A 143 -44.52 -10.11 -29.46
CA ARG A 143 -45.89 -10.22 -30.00
C ARG A 143 -45.87 -10.27 -31.52
N ASP A 144 -46.73 -11.10 -32.10
CA ASP A 144 -46.86 -11.25 -33.56
C ASP A 144 -47.31 -9.95 -34.27
N GLY A 145 -48.00 -9.06 -33.54
CA GLY A 145 -48.36 -7.73 -34.04
C GLY A 145 -47.20 -6.73 -34.10
N ILE A 146 -46.11 -6.98 -33.37
CA ILE A 146 -44.92 -6.09 -33.32
C ILE A 146 -43.76 -6.68 -34.11
N SER A 147 -43.61 -8.01 -34.08
CA SER A 147 -42.54 -8.72 -34.79
C SER A 147 -43.01 -10.00 -35.45
N TYR A 148 -42.50 -10.23 -36.65
CA TYR A 148 -42.76 -11.42 -37.44
C TYR A 148 -41.69 -12.49 -37.19
N GLN A 149 -42.12 -13.72 -36.94
CA GLN A 149 -41.23 -14.87 -36.73
C GLN A 149 -40.82 -15.49 -38.07
N LEU A 150 -39.52 -15.59 -38.31
CA LEU A 150 -39.00 -16.15 -39.55
C LEU A 150 -39.21 -17.67 -39.59
N PRO A 151 -39.84 -18.25 -40.63
CA PRO A 151 -40.21 -19.67 -40.65
C PRO A 151 -39.05 -20.64 -40.91
N GLY A 152 -37.84 -20.14 -41.22
CA GLY A 152 -36.74 -20.97 -41.69
C GLY A 152 -36.07 -21.80 -40.59
N LYS A 153 -35.65 -23.02 -40.94
CA LYS A 153 -34.85 -23.89 -40.04
C LYS A 153 -33.48 -23.31 -39.66
N ARG A 154 -32.96 -22.36 -40.45
CA ARG A 154 -31.71 -21.65 -40.20
C ARG A 154 -31.90 -20.36 -39.40
N ASP A 155 -33.14 -20.02 -39.07
CA ASP A 155 -33.50 -18.79 -38.37
C ASP A 155 -33.56 -18.99 -36.87
N PHE A 156 -32.71 -19.85 -36.32
CA PHE A 156 -32.56 -20.06 -34.88
C PHE A 156 -31.18 -19.61 -34.42
N ILE A 157 -31.12 -19.04 -33.22
CA ILE A 157 -29.89 -18.60 -32.55
C ILE A 157 -29.83 -19.28 -31.19
N THR A 158 -28.66 -19.84 -30.85
CA THR A 158 -28.41 -20.43 -29.54
C THR A 158 -27.72 -19.40 -28.65
N ILE A 159 -28.34 -19.03 -27.53
CA ILE A 159 -27.80 -18.13 -26.53
C ILE A 159 -27.48 -18.93 -25.27
N LYS A 160 -26.28 -18.76 -24.71
CA LYS A 160 -25.91 -19.33 -23.41
C LYS A 160 -26.37 -18.37 -22.31
N ASP A 161 -27.21 -18.86 -21.41
CA ASP A 161 -27.59 -18.15 -20.20
C ASP A 161 -26.43 -18.15 -19.18
N ASN A 162 -26.47 -17.21 -18.24
CA ASN A 162 -25.49 -17.09 -17.15
C ASN A 162 -25.40 -18.36 -16.27
N ASN A 163 -26.42 -19.21 -16.30
CA ASN A 163 -26.47 -20.48 -15.56
C ASN A 163 -25.83 -21.65 -16.33
N GLY A 164 -25.19 -21.39 -17.47
CA GLY A 164 -24.53 -22.41 -18.30
C GLY A 164 -25.48 -23.21 -19.20
N THR A 165 -26.79 -22.99 -19.10
CA THR A 165 -27.81 -23.59 -19.97
C THR A 165 -27.86 -22.85 -21.32
N SER A 166 -28.10 -23.60 -22.39
CA SER A 166 -28.24 -23.03 -23.74
C SER A 166 -29.73 -22.97 -24.12
N LYS A 167 -30.21 -21.82 -24.59
CA LYS A 167 -31.56 -21.62 -25.11
C LYS A 167 -31.52 -21.31 -26.59
N THR A 168 -32.36 -21.98 -27.36
CA THR A 168 -32.57 -21.70 -28.79
C THR A 168 -33.72 -20.72 -28.96
N ILE A 169 -33.49 -19.61 -29.66
CA ILE A 169 -34.47 -18.57 -29.92
C ILE A 169 -34.61 -18.39 -31.43
N GLN A 170 -35.84 -18.30 -31.92
CA GLN A 170 -36.11 -18.04 -33.33
C GLN A 170 -35.95 -16.55 -33.64
N LYS A 171 -35.29 -16.22 -34.74
CA LYS A 171 -35.12 -14.85 -35.22
C LYS A 171 -36.49 -14.26 -35.54
N ARG A 172 -36.66 -13.01 -35.11
CA ARG A 172 -37.85 -12.21 -35.40
C ARG A 172 -37.43 -10.91 -36.08
N ILE A 173 -38.27 -10.44 -37.01
CA ILE A 173 -38.10 -9.16 -37.69
C ILE A 173 -39.14 -8.21 -37.13
N LEU A 174 -38.72 -7.01 -36.72
CA LEU A 174 -39.66 -5.97 -36.28
C LEU A 174 -40.48 -5.49 -37.48
N LEU A 175 -41.80 -5.38 -37.29
CA LEU A 175 -42.73 -4.87 -38.30
C LEU A 175 -42.70 -3.34 -38.39
N PHE A 176 -42.32 -2.68 -37.29
CA PHE A 176 -42.18 -1.24 -37.17
C PHE A 176 -40.71 -0.83 -37.04
N SER A 177 -40.41 0.44 -37.26
CA SER A 177 -39.11 0.96 -36.84
C SER A 177 -38.96 0.83 -35.32
N LEU A 178 -37.71 0.71 -34.84
CA LEU A 178 -37.44 0.60 -33.41
C LEU A 178 -38.04 1.78 -32.62
N ARG A 179 -38.03 2.97 -33.21
CA ARG A 179 -38.57 4.20 -32.60
C ARG A 179 -40.09 4.15 -32.48
N GLU A 180 -40.79 3.69 -33.51
CA GLU A 180 -42.25 3.55 -33.50
C GLU A 180 -42.70 2.45 -32.52
N ALA A 181 -42.04 1.29 -32.56
CA ALA A 181 -42.34 0.20 -31.63
C ALA A 181 -42.12 0.63 -30.17
N HIS A 182 -41.07 1.42 -29.92
CA HIS A 182 -40.81 1.99 -28.60
C HIS A 182 -41.90 2.98 -28.17
N GLN A 183 -42.32 3.88 -29.06
CA GLN A 183 -43.39 4.82 -28.76
C GLN A 183 -44.71 4.09 -28.47
N LEU A 184 -45.03 3.04 -29.22
CA LEU A 184 -46.18 2.17 -28.95
C LEU A 184 -46.08 1.49 -27.58
N PHE A 185 -44.89 1.01 -27.23
CA PHE A 185 -44.65 0.39 -25.91
C PHE A 185 -44.94 1.37 -24.77
N LEU A 186 -44.45 2.61 -24.88
CA LEU A 186 -44.68 3.66 -23.88
C LEU A 186 -46.15 4.04 -23.74
N ILE A 187 -46.86 4.15 -24.86
CA ILE A 187 -48.30 4.46 -24.89
C ILE A 187 -49.11 3.33 -24.23
N GLU A 188 -48.79 2.07 -24.54
CA GLU A 188 -49.56 0.92 -24.03
C GLU A 188 -49.35 0.68 -22.53
N HIS A 189 -48.16 0.97 -22.00
CA HIS A 189 -47.78 0.67 -20.62
C HIS A 189 -47.68 1.90 -19.71
N ASP A 190 -48.17 3.06 -20.18
CA ASP A 190 -48.14 4.35 -19.47
C ASP A 190 -46.77 4.67 -18.86
N HIS A 191 -45.71 4.45 -19.66
CA HIS A 191 -44.34 4.69 -19.26
C HIS A 191 -43.84 6.02 -19.84
N THR A 192 -43.05 6.75 -19.05
CA THR A 192 -42.43 8.01 -19.48
C THR A 192 -41.05 7.76 -20.08
N ASP A 193 -40.75 8.49 -21.16
CA ASP A 193 -39.47 8.44 -21.91
C ASP A 193 -38.21 8.65 -21.04
N ALA A 194 -38.37 9.24 -19.84
CA ALA A 194 -37.28 9.58 -18.93
C ALA A 194 -36.50 8.35 -18.41
N TYR A 195 -37.13 7.17 -18.35
CA TYR A 195 -36.52 5.96 -17.77
C TYR A 195 -36.07 4.92 -18.81
N LEU A 196 -36.60 4.98 -20.03
CA LEU A 196 -36.37 4.01 -21.09
C LEU A 196 -35.95 4.68 -22.41
N SER A 197 -35.02 5.63 -22.36
CA SER A 197 -34.58 6.34 -23.55
C SER A 197 -33.78 5.45 -24.51
N LEU A 198 -34.17 5.43 -25.79
CA LEU A 198 -33.37 4.86 -26.89
C LEU A 198 -32.08 5.66 -27.19
N GLY A 199 -31.93 6.85 -26.60
CA GLY A 199 -30.91 7.86 -26.94
C GLY A 199 -29.50 7.60 -26.41
N SER A 200 -29.16 6.39 -26.00
CA SER A 200 -27.81 6.04 -25.49
C SER A 200 -26.97 5.21 -26.47
N PHE A 201 -27.42 5.04 -27.71
CA PHE A 201 -26.64 4.42 -28.80
C PHE A 201 -26.24 5.47 -29.84
N SER A 202 -25.19 6.25 -29.52
CA SER A 202 -24.44 7.07 -30.49
C SER A 202 -22.95 6.92 -30.20
#